data_AF-H8K2M7-F1
#
_entry.id   AF-H8K2M7-F1
#
_cell.length_a   1.000
_cell.length_b   1.000
_cell.length_c   1.000
_cell.angle_alpha   90.00
_cell.angle_beta   90.00
_cell.angle_gamma   90.00
#
_symmetry.space_group_name_H-M   'P 1'
#
loop_
_entity.id
_entity.type
_entity.pdbx_description
1 polymer ?
#
loop_
_entity_poly.entity_id
_entity_poly.type
_entity_poly.pdbx_seq_one_letter_code
_entity_poly.pdbx_strand_id
1 'polypeptide(L)'
;MQKILLQGPDISMTNENPDIQEIKTLADLPSGTGSEYFINAHGSEFFYKPTNLGLWGKIKSYFMSEPSYLSMSIFSDKGTTSVLDITLLNKIQNNTTANQCNIVHIFSCHSGAAQHHLDWVQGNMVLCTYNKASDANIIRLAQNNYDARTKNDSLLIEYVRDNFHLLVASDFSISYKLDDQIYSFSLSANKIKNMKSIVELPAFLHKEYKAFVKFYKNIHSEYHESYPEIFNLNIETKPKELTYADLIRVFSRALTLETYNFNKFSLSKIETMLNQKGLYTDTSIGHAIEQGNSELLICLLNYGNTKINSYNLDKAIEKGDLAILKAVLEHSTTKIELYNLDKAIEKGDLAILKAVLEHSTTKIELYNLDKAIEKGDLAILKAVLEHSTTKIELYNLNKAIEKGDLAILKAVLEHTTIEVSSYNIYKAEETHNLDVIELVKKYYNSTINTITSEENTIDTTLTVVEEVPVLGEGTEGV
;
A
#
# COMPACT_ATOMS: atom_id res chain seq x y z
N MET A 1 -4.81 20.52 24.86
CA MET A 1 -4.80 21.28 23.60
C MET A 1 -5.77 20.61 22.64
N GLN A 2 -6.47 21.38 21.80
CA GLN A 2 -7.28 20.79 20.73
C GLN A 2 -6.35 20.09 19.73
N LYS A 3 -6.76 18.93 19.22
CA LYS A 3 -6.02 18.18 18.19
C LYS A 3 -6.65 18.37 16.83
N ILE A 4 -5.83 18.67 15.84
CA ILE A 4 -6.27 19.03 14.50
C ILE A 4 -5.48 18.23 13.48
N LEU A 5 -6.16 17.57 12.56
CA LEU A 5 -5.56 16.87 11.43
C LEU A 5 -5.76 17.69 10.16
N LEU A 6 -4.66 18.00 9.48
CA LEU A 6 -4.62 18.72 8.22
C LEU A 6 -4.04 17.78 7.14
N GLN A 7 -4.85 17.49 6.12
CA GLN A 7 -4.49 16.55 5.06
C GLN A 7 -4.33 17.24 3.70
N GLY A 8 -3.33 16.82 2.93
CA GLY A 8 -3.11 17.24 1.55
C GLY A 8 -3.99 16.48 0.54
N PRO A 9 -4.06 16.95 -0.72
CA PRO A 9 -4.98 16.45 -1.74
C PRO A 9 -4.71 15.01 -2.20
N ASP A 10 -3.46 14.57 -2.14
CA ASP A 10 -3.02 13.28 -2.68
C ASP A 10 -2.55 12.31 -1.59
N ILE A 11 -2.70 12.69 -0.31
CA ILE A 11 -2.29 11.87 0.84
C ILE A 11 -3.31 12.01 1.96
N SER A 12 -4.09 10.96 2.19
CA SER A 12 -4.99 10.85 3.34
C SER A 12 -4.41 9.93 4.41
N MET A 13 -4.53 10.34 5.66
CA MET A 13 -4.36 9.45 6.80
C MET A 13 -5.72 9.02 7.32
N THR A 14 -5.83 7.79 7.79
CA THR A 14 -7.06 7.34 8.42
C THR A 14 -7.16 8.01 9.79
N ASN A 15 -8.20 8.82 10.00
CA ASN A 15 -8.52 9.36 11.31
C ASN A 15 -9.65 8.54 11.95
N GLU A 16 -9.30 7.62 12.84
CA GLU A 16 -10.28 6.81 13.56
C GLU A 16 -10.75 7.48 14.87
N ASN A 17 -10.11 8.59 15.28
CA ASN A 17 -10.43 9.28 16.51
C ASN A 17 -11.38 10.46 16.24
N PRO A 18 -12.66 10.39 16.67
CA PRO A 18 -13.64 11.44 16.45
C PRO A 18 -13.33 12.74 17.21
N ASP A 19 -12.47 12.70 18.24
CA ASP A 19 -12.08 13.87 19.02
C ASP A 19 -11.01 14.72 18.31
N ILE A 20 -10.42 14.22 17.23
CA ILE A 20 -9.45 14.95 16.40
C ILE A 20 -10.20 15.62 15.26
N GLN A 21 -10.21 16.96 15.28
CA GLN A 21 -10.87 17.73 14.24
C GLN A 21 -10.08 17.64 12.94
N GLU A 22 -10.69 17.11 11.89
CA GLU A 22 -10.13 17.18 10.54
C GLU A 22 -10.53 18.50 9.88
N ILE A 23 -9.55 19.22 9.36
CA ILE A 23 -9.78 20.43 8.57
C ILE A 23 -9.21 20.25 7.16
N LYS A 24 -9.95 20.75 6.17
CA LYS A 24 -9.59 20.62 4.75
C LYS A 24 -9.09 21.93 4.15
N THR A 25 -9.42 23.06 4.79
CA THR A 25 -9.02 24.38 4.32
C THR A 25 -8.36 25.18 5.43
N LEU A 26 -7.53 26.15 5.06
CA LEU A 26 -6.93 27.07 6.01
C LEU A 26 -7.91 28.08 6.60
N ALA A 27 -9.12 28.19 6.03
CA ALA A 27 -10.15 29.06 6.59
C ALA A 27 -10.72 28.46 7.89
N ASP A 28 -10.62 27.14 8.04
CA ASP A 28 -11.13 26.38 9.18
C ASP A 28 -10.11 26.27 10.33
N LEU A 29 -8.94 26.91 10.21
CA LEU A 29 -7.95 26.94 11.29
C LEU A 29 -8.56 27.62 12.53
N PRO A 30 -8.58 26.94 13.68
CA PRO A 30 -9.18 27.51 14.88
C PRO A 30 -8.40 28.73 15.34
N SER A 31 -9.13 29.70 15.85
CA SER A 31 -8.58 30.89 16.51
C SER A 31 -8.68 30.76 18.01
N GLY A 32 -7.70 31.27 18.75
CA GLY A 32 -7.75 31.33 20.21
C GLY A 32 -6.64 30.50 20.83
N THR A 33 -6.97 29.35 21.43
CA THR A 33 -5.98 28.63 22.23
C THR A 33 -4.99 27.80 21.42
N GLY A 34 -3.80 27.59 21.97
CA GLY A 34 -2.77 26.72 21.42
C GLY A 34 -3.31 25.32 21.13
N SER A 35 -2.96 24.78 19.97
CA SER A 35 -3.45 23.51 19.46
C SER A 35 -2.31 22.60 19.02
N GLU A 36 -2.60 21.31 18.92
CA GLU A 36 -1.70 20.30 18.39
C GLU A 36 -2.13 19.91 16.97
N TYR A 37 -1.29 20.23 16.00
CA TYR A 37 -1.54 20.02 14.58
C TYR A 37 -0.80 18.80 14.08
N PHE A 38 -1.49 17.94 13.34
CA PHE A 38 -0.94 16.83 12.58
C PHE A 38 -1.08 17.17 11.10
N ILE A 39 0.05 17.45 10.46
CA ILE A 39 0.08 17.86 9.06
C ILE A 39 0.64 16.70 8.25
N ASN A 40 -0.18 16.19 7.35
CA ASN A 40 0.21 15.14 6.43
C ASN A 40 -0.06 15.60 5.00
N ALA A 41 1.00 15.89 4.25
CA ALA A 41 0.86 16.44 2.91
C ALA A 41 2.11 16.18 2.04
N HIS A 42 1.86 16.04 0.74
CA HIS A 42 2.89 16.01 -0.30
C HIS A 42 3.09 17.42 -0.87
N GLY A 43 4.31 17.76 -1.29
CA GLY A 43 4.54 18.96 -2.10
C GLY A 43 5.54 18.77 -3.22
N SER A 44 5.61 19.77 -4.09
CA SER A 44 6.63 19.91 -5.13
C SER A 44 7.65 20.97 -4.68
N GLU A 45 8.94 20.64 -4.74
CA GLU A 45 10.00 21.63 -4.55
C GLU A 45 10.19 22.41 -5.85
N PHE A 46 10.07 23.74 -5.79
CA PHE A 46 10.58 24.61 -6.84
C PHE A 46 11.89 25.24 -6.37
N PHE A 47 13.02 24.57 -6.61
CA PHE A 47 14.33 25.22 -6.55
C PHE A 47 14.53 26.07 -7.80
N TYR A 48 14.14 27.34 -7.77
CA TYR A 48 14.61 28.27 -8.79
C TYR A 48 16.07 28.62 -8.52
N LYS A 49 16.99 28.13 -9.36
CA LYS A 49 18.27 28.83 -9.55
C LYS A 49 17.92 30.19 -10.17
N PRO A 50 18.33 31.33 -9.56
CA PRO A 50 18.00 32.68 -10.05
C PRO A 50 18.35 32.92 -11.52
N THR A 51 19.27 32.12 -12.08
CA THR A 51 19.80 32.29 -13.44
C THR A 51 18.94 31.69 -14.56
N ASN A 52 17.96 30.82 -14.26
CA ASN A 52 17.17 30.11 -15.30
C ASN A 52 15.75 30.64 -15.48
N LEU A 53 15.44 31.80 -14.90
CA LEU A 53 14.15 32.44 -15.05
C LEU A 53 14.19 33.39 -16.25
N GLY A 54 13.34 33.11 -17.25
CA GLY A 54 12.95 34.11 -18.26
C GLY A 54 12.36 35.37 -17.61
N LEU A 55 12.00 36.36 -18.43
CA LEU A 55 11.61 37.70 -17.97
C LEU A 55 10.58 37.70 -16.81
N TRP A 56 9.60 36.79 -16.84
CA TRP A 56 8.59 36.63 -15.80
C TRP A 56 9.11 36.17 -14.44
N GLY A 57 10.09 35.27 -14.41
CA GLY A 57 10.67 34.84 -13.14
C GLY A 57 11.67 35.84 -12.57
N LYS A 58 12.33 36.65 -13.42
CA LYS A 58 13.11 37.82 -12.97
C LYS A 58 12.22 38.90 -12.35
N ILE A 59 11.03 39.14 -12.92
CA ILE A 59 10.06 40.08 -12.34
C ILE A 59 9.57 39.57 -10.98
N LYS A 60 9.24 38.27 -10.85
CA LYS A 60 8.86 37.67 -9.55
C LYS A 60 9.99 37.75 -8.50
N SER A 61 11.24 37.50 -8.89
CA SER A 61 12.38 37.61 -7.95
C SER A 61 12.71 39.05 -7.55
N TYR A 62 12.29 40.05 -8.32
CA TYR A 62 12.48 41.47 -7.96
C TYR A 62 11.48 41.95 -6.89
N PHE A 63 10.32 41.29 -6.77
CA PHE A 63 9.30 41.62 -5.77
C PHE A 63 9.35 40.70 -4.54
N MET A 64 10.28 39.73 -4.47
CA MET A 64 10.37 38.76 -3.38
C MET A 64 11.83 38.48 -3.01
N SER A 65 12.19 38.71 -1.75
CA SER A 65 13.58 38.91 -1.32
C SER A 65 14.37 37.68 -0.86
N GLU A 66 13.89 36.44 -0.98
CA GLU A 66 14.64 35.25 -0.47
C GLU A 66 14.45 33.98 -1.35
N PRO A 67 15.47 33.10 -1.51
CA PRO A 67 15.50 32.04 -2.53
C PRO A 67 15.24 30.64 -1.96
N SER A 68 14.02 30.34 -1.50
CA SER A 68 13.53 28.95 -1.35
C SER A 68 12.04 28.97 -1.01
N TYR A 69 11.19 28.54 -1.95
CA TYR A 69 9.77 28.34 -1.67
C TYR A 69 9.51 26.87 -1.43
N LEU A 70 9.02 26.55 -0.24
CA LEU A 70 8.39 25.27 0.01
C LEU A 70 6.92 25.38 -0.43
N SER A 71 6.50 24.54 -1.38
CA SER A 71 5.16 24.61 -1.99
C SER A 71 4.49 23.24 -1.88
N MET A 72 3.74 23.02 -0.80
CA MET A 72 2.91 21.82 -0.64
C MET A 72 1.44 22.14 -0.86
N SER A 73 0.76 21.49 -1.80
CA SER A 73 -0.64 21.81 -2.09
C SER A 73 -1.56 21.38 -0.95
N ILE A 74 -2.45 22.26 -0.50
CA ILE A 74 -3.59 21.98 0.37
C ILE A 74 -4.84 22.50 -0.35
N PHE A 75 -5.96 21.79 -0.23
CA PHE A 75 -7.21 22.23 -0.87
C PHE A 75 -7.67 23.58 -0.29
N SER A 76 -8.19 24.43 -1.17
CA SER A 76 -9.09 25.52 -0.81
C SER A 76 -10.35 25.41 -1.66
N ASP A 77 -11.48 25.94 -1.18
CA ASP A 77 -12.75 25.96 -1.92
C ASP A 77 -12.70 26.70 -3.27
N LYS A 78 -11.56 27.33 -3.60
CA LYS A 78 -11.31 28.05 -4.86
C LYS A 78 -10.19 27.45 -5.72
N GLY A 79 -9.69 26.25 -5.39
CA GLY A 79 -8.64 25.54 -6.13
C GLY A 79 -7.46 25.07 -5.26
N THR A 80 -6.49 24.39 -5.88
CA THR A 80 -5.23 23.95 -5.25
C THR A 80 -4.42 25.16 -4.81
N THR A 81 -4.21 25.33 -3.51
CA THR A 81 -3.33 26.37 -2.98
C THR A 81 -2.05 25.69 -2.51
N SER A 82 -0.88 26.16 -2.93
CA SER A 82 0.41 25.72 -2.38
C SER A 82 0.61 26.33 -0.99
N VAL A 83 0.50 25.54 0.07
CA VAL A 83 0.47 25.97 1.47
C VAL A 83 1.24 25.04 2.43
N LEU A 84 2.48 24.67 2.11
CA LEU A 84 3.44 24.52 3.20
C LEU A 84 4.70 25.20 2.77
N ASP A 85 4.62 26.51 2.87
CA ASP A 85 5.75 27.39 3.10
C ASP A 85 5.69 27.80 4.58
N ILE A 86 6.67 28.56 5.05
CA ILE A 86 6.63 29.29 6.33
C ILE A 86 5.28 29.95 6.61
N THR A 87 4.56 30.33 5.54
CA THR A 87 3.20 30.86 5.51
C THR A 87 2.19 30.03 6.29
N LEU A 88 2.20 28.70 6.22
CA LEU A 88 1.26 27.87 6.98
C LEU A 88 1.55 27.94 8.48
N LEU A 89 2.80 27.76 8.86
CA LEU A 89 3.23 27.80 10.26
C LEU A 89 2.97 29.18 10.86
N ASN A 90 3.24 30.25 10.08
CA ASN A 90 2.88 31.62 10.44
C ASN A 90 1.38 31.81 10.57
N LYS A 91 0.56 31.23 9.70
CA LYS A 91 -0.90 31.32 9.79
C LYS A 91 -1.44 30.59 11.02
N ILE A 92 -0.91 29.40 11.33
CA ILE A 92 -1.21 28.67 12.57
C ILE A 92 -0.90 29.58 13.77
N GLN A 93 0.30 30.15 13.82
CA GLN A 93 0.69 30.98 14.96
C GLN A 93 -0.11 32.27 15.06
N ASN A 94 -0.38 32.95 13.93
CA ASN A 94 -1.13 34.21 13.91
C ASN A 94 -2.59 34.04 14.36
N ASN A 95 -3.13 32.83 14.28
CA ASN A 95 -4.47 32.51 14.80
C ASN A 95 -4.46 32.15 16.29
N THR A 96 -3.28 31.97 16.90
CA THR A 96 -3.12 31.62 18.31
C THR A 96 -2.94 32.86 19.18
N THR A 97 -3.49 32.81 20.39
CA THR A 97 -3.39 33.88 21.39
C THR A 97 -1.93 34.15 21.71
N ALA A 98 -1.57 35.42 21.88
CA ALA A 98 -0.24 35.83 22.30
C ALA A 98 0.21 35.03 23.54
N ASN A 99 1.46 34.56 23.53
CA ASN A 99 2.11 33.76 24.57
C ASN A 99 1.64 32.30 24.71
N GLN A 100 0.84 31.77 23.79
CA GLN A 100 0.59 30.33 23.72
C GLN A 100 1.40 29.65 22.63
N CYS A 101 1.76 28.40 22.89
CA CYS A 101 2.58 27.59 22.00
C CYS A 101 1.75 26.52 21.28
N ASN A 102 1.96 26.37 19.98
CA ASN A 102 1.40 25.27 19.20
C ASN A 102 2.38 24.11 19.13
N ILE A 103 1.87 22.89 19.10
CA ILE A 103 2.65 21.69 18.75
C ILE A 103 2.30 21.32 17.31
N VAL A 104 3.29 21.20 16.44
CA VAL A 104 3.07 20.89 15.02
C VAL A 104 3.87 19.65 14.63
N HIS A 105 3.17 18.58 14.26
CA HIS A 105 3.72 17.37 13.70
C HIS A 105 3.67 17.41 12.18
N ILE A 106 4.81 17.31 11.50
CA ILE A 106 4.88 17.27 10.03
C ILE A 106 5.32 15.88 9.57
N PHE A 107 4.39 15.19 8.91
CA PHE A 107 4.60 13.92 8.21
C PHE A 107 4.71 14.21 6.71
N SER A 108 5.91 14.59 6.26
CA SER A 108 6.14 14.97 4.87
C SER A 108 7.60 14.80 4.49
N CYS A 109 7.88 14.59 3.20
CA CYS A 109 9.20 14.76 2.61
C CYS A 109 9.91 16.06 2.97
N HIS A 110 9.13 17.10 3.18
CA HIS A 110 9.62 18.45 3.35
C HIS A 110 9.76 18.86 4.80
N SER A 111 9.57 17.90 5.72
CA SER A 111 9.68 18.13 7.16
C SER A 111 11.07 18.66 7.54
N GLY A 112 12.13 18.23 6.84
CA GLY A 112 13.48 18.78 7.00
C GLY A 112 13.61 20.27 6.66
N ALA A 113 12.95 20.72 5.58
CA ALA A 113 12.97 22.13 5.18
C ALA A 113 12.23 23.01 6.20
N ALA A 114 11.08 22.56 6.70
CA ALA A 114 10.34 23.27 7.76
C ALA A 114 11.21 23.47 9.03
N GLN A 115 12.04 22.49 9.36
CA GLN A 115 12.99 22.62 10.47
C GLN A 115 14.12 23.63 10.19
N HIS A 116 14.63 23.67 8.96
CA HIS A 116 15.70 24.58 8.57
C HIS A 116 15.28 26.06 8.54
N HIS A 117 14.00 26.34 8.31
CA HIS A 117 13.44 27.69 8.20
C HIS A 117 12.60 28.10 9.42
N LEU A 118 12.72 27.39 10.55
CA LEU A 118 11.90 27.66 11.73
C LEU A 118 12.11 29.08 12.28
N ASP A 119 13.27 29.69 12.04
CA ASP A 119 13.61 31.08 12.37
C ASP A 119 12.69 32.11 11.69
N TRP A 120 12.10 31.78 10.55
CA TRP A 120 11.16 32.67 9.85
C TRP A 120 9.71 32.51 10.33
N VAL A 121 9.43 31.55 11.22
CA VAL A 121 8.11 31.39 11.84
C VAL A 121 7.97 32.46 12.92
N GLN A 122 6.92 33.26 12.91
CA GLN A 122 6.63 34.24 13.95
C GLN A 122 6.12 33.51 15.20
N GLY A 123 6.43 34.02 16.39
CA GLY A 123 5.93 33.49 17.67
C GLY A 123 6.52 32.14 18.10
N ASN A 124 5.79 31.45 18.99
CA ASN A 124 6.26 30.27 19.74
C ASN A 124 5.68 28.97 19.18
N MET A 125 6.51 27.98 18.93
CA MET A 125 6.09 26.70 18.34
C MET A 125 7.01 25.55 18.76
N VAL A 126 6.41 24.39 19.02
CA VAL A 126 7.12 23.11 19.06
C VAL A 126 6.91 22.39 17.72
N LEU A 127 7.97 22.25 16.94
CA LEU A 127 7.95 21.59 15.64
C LEU A 127 8.52 20.17 15.75
N CYS A 128 7.69 19.17 15.45
CA CYS A 128 8.01 17.76 15.40
C CYS A 128 8.04 17.28 13.94
N THR A 129 9.19 16.80 13.47
CA THR A 129 9.37 16.35 12.09
C THR A 129 9.70 14.86 12.06
N TYR A 130 9.15 14.18 11.05
CA TYR A 130 9.30 12.75 10.86
C TYR A 130 9.73 12.46 9.42
N ASN A 131 10.44 11.34 9.21
CA ASN A 131 10.67 10.67 7.92
C ASN A 131 10.65 11.62 6.71
N LYS A 132 11.83 12.06 6.24
CA LYS A 132 11.98 13.04 5.14
C LYS A 132 11.61 12.52 3.74
N ALA A 133 10.52 11.77 3.57
CA ALA A 133 10.13 11.34 2.22
C ALA A 133 8.61 11.24 1.94
N SER A 134 8.27 11.29 0.65
CA SER A 134 6.98 11.82 0.13
C SER A 134 5.96 10.80 -0.36
N ASP A 135 6.34 9.55 -0.61
CA ASP A 135 5.53 8.62 -1.41
C ASP A 135 4.51 7.84 -0.55
N ALA A 136 3.51 7.25 -1.22
CA ALA A 136 2.37 6.49 -0.67
C ALA A 136 2.76 5.43 0.36
N ASN A 137 3.99 4.99 0.23
CA ASN A 137 4.68 3.98 1.01
C ASN A 137 5.13 4.43 2.41
N ILE A 138 5.53 5.70 2.57
CA ILE A 138 5.82 6.28 3.89
C ILE A 138 4.53 6.70 4.60
N ILE A 139 3.40 6.84 3.90
CA ILE A 139 2.10 7.07 4.55
C ILE A 139 1.88 6.07 5.67
N ARG A 140 2.24 4.80 5.49
CA ARG A 140 2.07 3.81 6.55
C ARG A 140 2.98 4.05 7.76
N LEU A 141 4.21 4.54 7.55
CA LEU A 141 5.10 4.93 8.65
C LEU A 141 4.63 6.23 9.33
N ALA A 142 4.10 7.18 8.55
CA ALA A 142 3.45 8.38 9.05
C ALA A 142 2.21 8.05 9.87
N GLN A 143 1.31 7.21 9.34
CA GLN A 143 0.15 6.64 10.00
C GLN A 143 0.54 5.96 11.31
N ASN A 144 1.53 5.07 11.29
CA ASN A 144 2.02 4.44 12.51
C ASN A 144 2.52 5.44 13.57
N ASN A 145 3.13 6.56 13.15
CA ASN A 145 3.60 7.59 14.09
C ASN A 145 2.46 8.45 14.62
N TYR A 146 1.51 8.81 13.76
CA TYR A 146 0.29 9.50 14.13
C TYR A 146 -0.54 8.66 15.08
N ASP A 147 -0.87 7.42 14.72
CA ASP A 147 -1.61 6.48 15.57
C ASP A 147 -0.92 6.34 16.92
N ALA A 148 0.41 6.15 16.95
CA ALA A 148 1.15 6.08 18.19
C ALA A 148 1.05 7.36 19.03
N ARG A 149 0.94 8.53 18.39
CA ARG A 149 0.80 9.83 19.06
C ARG A 149 -0.64 10.10 19.50
N THR A 150 -1.64 9.60 18.79
CA THR A 150 -3.07 9.90 19.01
C THR A 150 -3.79 8.84 19.83
N LYS A 151 -3.24 7.62 19.97
CA LYS A 151 -3.91 6.47 20.59
C LYS A 151 -4.36 6.67 22.05
N ASN A 152 -3.60 7.41 22.87
CA ASN A 152 -3.81 7.41 24.34
C ASN A 152 -3.90 8.81 24.99
N ASP A 153 -4.19 9.86 24.23
CA ASP A 153 -4.15 11.27 24.69
C ASP A 153 -2.95 11.63 25.59
N SER A 154 -1.81 10.97 25.36
CA SER A 154 -0.62 11.16 26.18
C SER A 154 0.01 12.51 25.90
N LEU A 155 0.82 12.99 26.83
CA LEU A 155 1.57 14.23 26.63
C LEU A 155 2.72 13.99 25.64
N LEU A 156 3.14 15.04 24.91
CA LEU A 156 4.18 14.92 23.88
C LEU A 156 5.45 14.24 24.41
N ILE A 157 5.87 14.58 25.62
CA ILE A 157 7.08 14.03 26.24
C ILE A 157 6.93 12.58 26.66
N GLU A 158 5.74 12.17 27.11
CA GLU A 158 5.45 10.76 27.39
C GLU A 158 5.47 9.94 26.11
N TYR A 159 4.87 10.48 25.04
CA TYR A 159 4.94 9.87 23.72
C TYR A 159 6.40 9.69 23.27
N VAL A 160 7.25 10.71 23.40
CA VAL A 160 8.66 10.62 23.04
C VAL A 160 9.39 9.60 23.92
N ARG A 161 9.15 9.56 25.24
CA ARG A 161 9.71 8.56 26.17
C ARG A 161 9.34 7.14 25.75
N ASP A 162 8.05 6.89 25.53
CA ASP A 162 7.52 5.54 25.35
C ASP A 162 7.80 4.99 23.94
N ASN A 163 7.95 5.88 22.96
CA ASN A 163 8.21 5.52 21.55
C ASN A 163 9.62 5.88 21.08
N PHE A 164 10.52 6.27 21.98
CA PHE A 164 11.86 6.77 21.63
C PHE A 164 12.58 5.86 20.63
N HIS A 165 12.58 4.56 20.90
CA HIS A 165 13.17 3.53 20.05
C HIS A 165 12.67 3.54 18.60
N LEU A 166 11.37 3.77 18.38
CA LEU A 166 10.77 3.87 17.04
C LEU A 166 11.00 5.23 16.39
N LEU A 167 11.06 6.29 17.19
CA LEU A 167 11.38 7.65 16.73
C LEU A 167 12.80 7.73 16.18
N VAL A 168 13.77 7.06 16.82
CA VAL A 168 15.14 6.94 16.30
C VAL A 168 15.15 6.27 14.92
N ALA A 169 14.37 5.21 14.73
CA ALA A 169 14.23 4.54 13.44
C ALA A 169 13.40 5.32 12.40
N SER A 170 12.89 6.50 12.75
CA SER A 170 12.05 7.36 11.89
C SER A 170 12.71 8.70 11.54
N ASP A 171 14.00 8.86 11.81
CA ASP A 171 14.74 10.12 11.66
C ASP A 171 13.98 11.32 12.31
N PHE A 172 13.38 11.09 13.47
CA PHE A 172 12.56 12.09 14.18
C PHE A 172 13.39 13.28 14.64
N SER A 173 12.86 14.49 14.50
CA SER A 173 13.42 15.69 15.14
C SER A 173 12.35 16.48 15.86
N ILE A 174 12.76 17.19 16.92
CA ILE A 174 11.94 18.12 17.68
C ILE A 174 12.68 19.44 17.83
N SER A 175 12.00 20.54 17.56
CA SER A 175 12.53 21.90 17.69
C SER A 175 11.58 22.77 18.49
N TYR A 176 12.10 23.48 19.48
CA TYR A 176 11.37 24.45 20.28
C TYR A 176 11.78 25.84 19.83
N LYS A 177 10.85 26.60 19.25
CA LYS A 177 10.99 28.03 19.05
C LYS A 177 10.24 28.74 20.17
N LEU A 178 10.97 29.34 21.11
CA LEU A 178 10.43 30.00 22.29
C LEU A 178 11.15 31.33 22.47
N ASP A 179 10.42 32.44 22.55
CA ASP A 179 10.97 33.79 22.78
C ASP A 179 12.13 34.12 21.82
N ASP A 180 11.94 33.80 20.54
CA ASP A 180 12.91 33.93 19.44
C ASP A 180 14.21 33.12 19.57
N GLN A 181 14.30 32.23 20.56
CA GLN A 181 15.33 31.20 20.65
C GLN A 181 14.87 29.89 20.02
N ILE A 182 15.80 29.17 19.37
CA ILE A 182 15.54 27.88 18.75
C ILE A 182 16.42 26.80 19.38
N TYR A 183 15.79 25.76 19.90
CA TYR A 183 16.44 24.59 20.47
C TYR A 183 16.01 23.35 19.68
N SER A 184 16.96 22.68 19.03
CA SER A 184 16.66 21.50 18.20
C SER A 184 17.37 20.25 18.70
N PHE A 185 16.67 19.12 18.59
CA PHE A 185 17.22 17.80 18.81
C PHE A 185 16.75 16.87 17.70
N SER A 186 17.69 16.11 17.14
CA SER A 186 17.44 15.22 16.01
C SER A 186 17.95 13.82 16.31
N LEU A 187 17.13 12.84 15.99
CA LEU A 187 17.46 11.43 16.02
C LEU A 187 17.73 10.95 14.59
N SER A 188 18.64 9.98 14.46
CA SER A 188 18.93 9.39 13.16
C SER A 188 19.05 7.88 13.22
N ALA A 189 18.43 7.23 12.25
CA ALA A 189 18.53 5.80 12.00
C ALA A 189 19.90 5.40 11.43
N ASN A 190 20.76 6.36 11.05
CA ASN A 190 22.04 6.08 10.38
C ASN A 190 22.94 5.13 11.18
N LYS A 191 22.98 5.24 12.51
CA LYS A 191 23.78 4.31 13.32
C LYS A 191 23.22 2.89 13.30
N ILE A 192 21.89 2.74 13.34
CA ILE A 192 21.19 1.44 13.29
C ILE A 192 21.49 0.72 11.99
N LYS A 193 21.46 1.45 10.86
CA LYS A 193 21.74 0.94 9.51
C LYS A 193 23.14 0.34 9.33
N ASN A 194 24.06 0.63 10.24
CA ASN A 194 25.45 0.16 10.23
C ASN A 194 25.78 -0.79 11.39
N MET A 195 24.80 -1.18 12.21
CA MET A 195 25.02 -2.10 13.34
C MET A 195 25.23 -3.53 12.82
N LYS A 196 26.25 -4.21 13.34
CA LYS A 196 26.53 -5.61 12.98
C LYS A 196 25.64 -6.56 13.76
N SER A 197 25.18 -6.16 14.94
CA SER A 197 24.29 -6.97 15.77
C SER A 197 23.20 -6.16 16.43
N ILE A 198 22.00 -6.75 16.50
CA ILE A 198 20.84 -6.21 17.21
C ILE A 198 21.10 -5.95 18.70
N VAL A 199 22.09 -6.63 19.30
CA VAL A 199 22.45 -6.44 20.72
C VAL A 199 23.15 -5.10 20.99
N GLU A 200 23.65 -4.42 19.96
CA GLU A 200 24.22 -3.07 20.08
C GLU A 200 23.14 -2.00 20.31
N LEU A 201 21.91 -2.30 19.89
CA LEU A 201 20.81 -1.34 19.83
C LEU A 201 20.39 -0.79 21.21
N PRO A 202 20.21 -1.60 22.27
CA PRO A 202 19.81 -1.07 23.58
C PRO A 202 20.81 -0.04 24.15
N ALA A 203 22.11 -0.30 24.02
CA ALA A 203 23.15 0.61 24.52
C ALA A 203 23.16 1.94 23.73
N PHE A 204 22.99 1.86 22.41
CA PHE A 204 22.84 3.05 21.56
C PHE A 204 21.59 3.86 21.93
N LEU A 205 20.43 3.21 22.03
CA LEU A 205 19.18 3.87 22.38
C LEU A 205 19.24 4.52 23.76
N HIS A 206 19.87 3.88 24.74
CA HIS A 206 20.07 4.45 26.08
C HIS A 206 20.94 5.73 26.02
N LYS A 207 22.01 5.71 25.22
CA LYS A 207 22.88 6.88 25.02
C LYS A 207 22.12 8.04 24.38
N GLU A 208 21.38 7.79 23.30
CA GLU A 208 20.58 8.81 22.61
C GLU A 208 19.48 9.35 23.52
N TYR A 209 18.81 8.49 24.29
CA TYR A 209 17.78 8.90 25.24
C TYR A 209 18.34 9.81 26.34
N LYS A 210 19.53 9.49 26.87
CA LYS A 210 20.22 10.35 27.84
C LYS A 210 20.55 11.73 27.26
N ALA A 211 20.93 11.80 25.99
CA ALA A 211 21.17 13.06 25.30
C ALA A 211 19.86 13.87 25.16
N PHE A 212 18.76 13.21 24.78
CA PHE A 212 17.43 13.82 24.73
C PHE A 212 16.97 14.35 26.09
N VAL A 213 17.13 13.57 27.16
CA VAL A 213 16.80 13.98 28.54
C VAL A 213 17.58 15.23 28.94
N LYS A 214 18.88 15.30 28.61
CA LYS A 214 19.70 16.49 28.89
C LYS A 214 19.19 17.71 28.10
N PHE A 215 18.88 17.53 26.82
CA PHE A 215 18.31 18.56 25.97
C PHE A 215 16.99 19.10 26.54
N TYR A 216 16.04 18.21 26.85
CA TYR A 216 14.75 18.60 27.40
C TYR A 216 14.88 19.32 28.75
N LYS A 217 15.71 18.81 29.67
CA LYS A 217 15.92 19.44 30.99
C LYS A 217 16.45 20.86 30.90
N ASN A 218 17.32 21.15 29.92
CA ASN A 218 17.86 22.50 29.71
C ASN A 218 16.75 23.49 29.35
N ILE A 219 15.87 23.12 28.42
CA ILE A 219 14.76 23.98 27.99
C ILE A 219 13.71 24.07 29.12
N HIS A 220 13.38 22.95 29.75
CA HIS A 220 12.43 22.91 30.86
C HIS A 220 12.88 23.84 32.01
N SER A 221 14.16 23.85 32.40
CA SER A 221 14.61 24.73 33.49
C SER A 221 14.42 26.22 33.20
N GLU A 222 14.40 26.62 31.93
CA GLU A 222 14.23 28.01 31.49
C GLU A 222 12.76 28.37 31.27
N TYR A 223 11.96 27.43 30.74
CA TYR A 223 10.64 27.74 30.16
C TYR A 223 9.43 27.09 30.84
N HIS A 224 9.61 26.24 31.85
CA HIS A 224 8.49 25.50 32.45
C HIS A 224 7.43 26.37 33.12
N GLU A 225 7.81 27.53 33.68
CA GLU A 225 6.85 28.48 34.27
C GLU A 225 6.14 29.30 33.20
N SER A 226 6.82 29.66 32.11
CA SER A 226 6.27 30.48 31.02
C SER A 226 5.36 29.68 30.07
N TYR A 227 5.65 28.40 29.86
CA TYR A 227 4.92 27.52 28.93
C TYR A 227 4.51 26.19 29.61
N PRO A 228 3.72 26.24 30.69
CA PRO A 228 3.35 25.06 31.47
C PRO A 228 2.52 24.04 30.67
N GLU A 229 1.86 24.45 29.59
CA GLU A 229 1.12 23.56 28.68
C GLU A 229 2.05 22.65 27.85
N ILE A 230 3.30 23.07 27.64
CA ILE A 230 4.34 22.29 26.94
C ILE A 230 5.20 21.51 27.93
N PHE A 231 5.51 22.11 29.08
CA PHE A 231 6.43 21.60 30.09
C PHE A 231 5.71 21.19 31.38
N ASN A 232 4.63 20.44 31.26
CA ASN A 232 3.85 19.95 32.40
C ASN A 232 4.43 18.70 33.08
N LEU A 233 5.52 18.14 32.56
CA LEU A 233 6.15 16.93 33.08
C LEU A 233 7.66 17.04 33.15
N ASN A 234 8.19 16.49 34.24
CA ASN A 234 9.60 16.15 34.34
C ASN A 234 9.87 14.84 33.60
N ILE A 235 10.93 14.81 32.79
CA ILE A 235 11.33 13.58 32.10
C ILE A 235 12.19 12.68 32.99
N GLU A 236 11.88 11.38 32.99
CA GLU A 236 12.67 10.36 33.68
C GLU A 236 13.99 10.07 32.96
N THR A 237 14.99 9.63 33.71
CA THR A 237 16.34 9.36 33.19
C THR A 237 16.51 7.97 32.56
N LYS A 238 15.52 7.08 32.70
CA LYS A 238 15.56 5.73 32.13
C LYS A 238 14.49 5.59 31.04
N PRO A 239 14.85 5.06 29.85
CA PRO A 239 13.85 4.75 28.84
C PRO A 239 13.08 3.47 29.21
N LYS A 240 11.97 3.24 28.52
CA LYS A 240 11.22 1.98 28.55
C LYS A 240 12.14 0.78 28.27
N GLU A 241 11.96 -0.32 29.01
CA GLU A 241 12.61 -1.60 28.73
C GLU A 241 12.08 -2.21 27.42
N LEU A 242 13.00 -2.65 26.56
CA LEU A 242 12.68 -3.15 25.22
C LEU A 242 12.76 -4.67 25.18
N THR A 243 11.74 -5.30 24.62
CA THR A 243 11.74 -6.72 24.31
C THR A 243 12.55 -6.99 23.03
N TYR A 244 12.92 -8.25 22.78
CA TYR A 244 13.55 -8.62 21.50
C TYR A 244 12.68 -8.26 20.29
N ALA A 245 11.34 -8.41 20.41
CA ALA A 245 10.40 -8.03 19.37
C ALA A 245 10.42 -6.52 19.08
N ASP A 246 10.58 -5.68 20.12
CA ASP A 246 10.75 -4.23 19.93
C ASP A 246 12.03 -3.92 19.16
N LEU A 247 13.14 -4.61 19.45
CA LEU A 247 14.40 -4.43 18.72
C LEU A 247 14.24 -4.81 17.24
N ILE A 248 13.55 -5.92 16.95
CA ILE A 248 13.25 -6.34 15.59
C ILE A 248 12.39 -5.30 14.86
N ARG A 249 11.41 -4.72 15.55
CA ARG A 249 10.56 -3.66 15.00
C ARG A 249 11.39 -2.41 14.65
N VAL A 250 12.35 -2.03 15.50
CA VAL A 250 13.26 -0.90 15.25
C VAL A 250 14.12 -1.15 14.01
N PHE A 251 14.76 -2.33 13.90
CA PHE A 251 15.55 -2.68 12.72
C PHE A 251 14.70 -2.77 11.45
N SER A 252 13.53 -3.39 11.51
CA SER A 252 12.62 -3.52 10.36
C SER A 252 12.15 -2.15 9.87
N ARG A 253 11.95 -1.20 10.79
CA ARG A 253 11.60 0.17 10.46
C ARG A 253 12.77 0.93 9.82
N ALA A 254 13.98 0.80 10.36
CA ALA A 254 15.18 1.38 9.77
C ALA A 254 15.49 0.79 8.37
N LEU A 255 15.26 -0.51 8.19
CA LEU A 255 15.34 -1.21 6.91
C LEU A 255 14.34 -0.64 5.91
N THR A 256 13.07 -0.52 6.30
CA THR A 256 12.02 0.06 5.46
C THR A 256 12.36 1.50 5.05
N LEU A 257 12.93 2.29 5.95
CA LEU A 257 13.34 3.66 5.64
C LEU A 257 14.54 3.72 4.68
N GLU A 258 15.48 2.79 4.76
CA GLU A 258 16.64 2.73 3.84
C GLU A 258 16.26 2.15 2.46
N THR A 259 15.35 1.17 2.40
CA THR A 259 14.81 0.64 1.14
C THR A 259 13.97 1.69 0.42
N TYR A 260 13.26 2.51 1.19
CA TYR A 260 12.56 3.65 0.65
C TYR A 260 13.52 4.70 0.08
N ASN A 261 14.49 5.16 0.87
CA ASN A 261 15.46 6.20 0.47
C ASN A 261 16.63 5.62 -0.34
N PHE A 262 16.37 4.54 -1.09
CA PHE A 262 17.40 3.75 -1.71
C PHE A 262 18.24 4.61 -2.66
N ASN A 263 19.55 4.57 -2.46
CA ASN A 263 20.54 5.20 -3.31
C ASN A 263 21.75 4.28 -3.45
N LYS A 264 22.76 4.70 -4.20
CA LYS A 264 23.98 3.91 -4.47
C LYS A 264 24.74 3.42 -3.22
N PHE A 265 24.49 3.99 -2.04
CA PHE A 265 25.11 3.58 -0.77
C PHE A 265 24.17 2.76 0.13
N SER A 266 22.95 2.48 -0.31
CA SER A 266 21.93 1.83 0.52
C SER A 266 22.07 0.32 0.57
N LEU A 267 22.50 -0.31 -0.51
CA LEU A 267 22.54 -1.78 -0.62
C LEU A 267 23.41 -2.42 0.49
N SER A 268 24.63 -1.93 0.70
CA SER A 268 25.52 -2.48 1.74
C SER A 268 24.97 -2.31 3.16
N LYS A 269 24.22 -1.23 3.42
CA LYS A 269 23.54 -1.03 4.71
C LYS A 269 22.36 -1.98 4.87
N ILE A 270 21.60 -2.19 3.80
CA ILE A 270 20.48 -3.13 3.77
C ILE A 270 20.99 -4.55 4.02
N GLU A 271 22.02 -5.00 3.31
CA GLU A 271 22.69 -6.28 3.56
C GLU A 271 23.18 -6.41 5.00
N THR A 272 23.77 -5.34 5.55
CA THR A 272 24.21 -5.31 6.95
C THR A 272 23.04 -5.55 7.91
N MET A 273 21.90 -4.89 7.68
CA MET A 273 20.69 -5.09 8.49
C MET A 273 20.09 -6.49 8.30
N LEU A 274 20.09 -7.03 7.07
CA LEU A 274 19.58 -8.37 6.76
C LEU A 274 20.43 -9.51 7.37
N ASN A 275 21.59 -9.22 7.98
CA ASN A 275 22.27 -10.21 8.82
C ASN A 275 21.52 -10.53 10.12
N GLN A 276 20.57 -9.69 10.54
CA GLN A 276 19.76 -9.94 11.73
C GLN A 276 18.61 -10.89 11.38
N LYS A 277 18.23 -11.81 12.28
CA LYS A 277 17.13 -12.77 12.05
C LYS A 277 15.78 -12.22 12.51
N GLY A 278 14.72 -12.52 11.76
CA GLY A 278 13.33 -12.23 12.12
C GLY A 278 12.83 -10.83 11.72
N LEU A 279 13.53 -10.12 10.82
CA LEU A 279 13.10 -8.83 10.31
C LEU A 279 11.85 -8.95 9.45
N TYR A 280 11.00 -7.92 9.51
CA TYR A 280 9.83 -7.80 8.64
C TYR A 280 10.24 -7.14 7.31
N THR A 281 10.24 -7.91 6.23
CA THR A 281 10.72 -7.47 4.90
C THR A 281 9.60 -7.17 3.89
N ASP A 282 8.37 -7.61 4.15
CA ASP A 282 7.23 -7.49 3.23
C ASP A 282 7.08 -6.12 2.59
N THR A 283 7.20 -5.07 3.40
CA THR A 283 7.03 -3.69 2.94
C THR A 283 8.22 -3.20 2.14
N SER A 284 9.43 -3.61 2.53
CA SER A 284 10.63 -3.32 1.76
C SER A 284 10.60 -4.00 0.40
N ILE A 285 10.06 -5.23 0.32
CA ILE A 285 9.87 -5.97 -0.93
C ILE A 285 8.88 -5.23 -1.85
N GLY A 286 7.72 -4.83 -1.30
CA GLY A 286 6.75 -4.03 -2.04
C GLY A 286 7.37 -2.76 -2.64
N HIS A 287 8.23 -2.07 -1.90
CA HIS A 287 8.92 -0.87 -2.40
C HIS A 287 9.95 -1.19 -3.48
N ALA A 288 10.73 -2.27 -3.31
CA ALA A 288 11.69 -2.68 -4.34
C ALA A 288 10.99 -2.97 -5.67
N ILE A 289 9.80 -3.60 -5.62
CA ILE A 289 8.94 -3.86 -6.78
C ILE A 289 8.47 -2.55 -7.42
N GLU A 290 7.93 -1.62 -6.63
CA GLU A 290 7.43 -0.33 -7.13
C GLU A 290 8.53 0.51 -7.78
N GLN A 291 9.71 0.54 -7.16
CA GLN A 291 10.90 1.22 -7.69
C GLN A 291 11.43 0.58 -8.97
N GLY A 292 11.03 -0.66 -9.29
CA GLY A 292 11.63 -1.41 -10.39
C GLY A 292 13.06 -1.86 -10.11
N ASN A 293 13.45 -1.94 -8.83
CA ASN A 293 14.84 -2.16 -8.43
C ASN A 293 15.10 -3.65 -8.20
N SER A 294 15.50 -4.34 -9.26
CA SER A 294 15.74 -5.80 -9.23
C SER A 294 16.85 -6.21 -8.27
N GLU A 295 17.94 -5.43 -8.15
CA GLU A 295 19.06 -5.76 -7.26
C GLU A 295 18.62 -5.72 -5.79
N LEU A 296 17.92 -4.65 -5.39
CA LEU A 296 17.34 -4.54 -4.06
C LEU A 296 16.31 -5.65 -3.79
N LEU A 297 15.46 -5.93 -4.78
CA LEU A 297 14.44 -6.96 -4.67
C LEU A 297 15.08 -8.33 -4.39
N ILE A 298 16.06 -8.74 -5.19
CA ILE A 298 16.77 -10.02 -5.01
C ILE A 298 17.47 -10.09 -3.65
N CYS A 299 18.09 -8.98 -3.20
CA CYS A 299 18.69 -8.89 -1.87
C CYS A 299 17.66 -9.20 -0.77
N LEU A 300 16.45 -8.62 -0.86
CA LEU A 300 15.37 -8.83 0.10
C LEU A 300 14.73 -10.22 0.01
N LEU A 301 14.55 -10.76 -1.21
CA LEU A 301 13.96 -12.08 -1.44
C LEU A 301 14.83 -13.22 -0.90
N ASN A 302 16.16 -13.07 -0.99
CA ASN A 302 17.11 -14.02 -0.44
C ASN A 302 17.19 -14.03 1.09
N TYR A 303 16.52 -13.10 1.77
CA TYR A 303 16.51 -13.04 3.22
C TYR A 303 15.62 -14.15 3.81
N GLY A 304 16.24 -15.12 4.50
CA GLY A 304 15.57 -16.01 5.46
C GLY A 304 14.40 -16.84 4.92
N ASN A 305 14.39 -17.17 3.62
CA ASN A 305 13.24 -17.77 2.92
C ASN A 305 11.96 -16.94 3.11
N THR A 306 12.05 -15.63 2.86
CA THR A 306 10.92 -14.72 2.99
C THR A 306 9.71 -15.24 2.23
N LYS A 307 8.58 -15.37 2.91
CA LYS A 307 7.31 -15.73 2.27
C LYS A 307 6.72 -14.50 1.63
N ILE A 308 6.51 -14.57 0.32
CA ILE A 308 5.82 -13.51 -0.41
C ILE A 308 4.33 -13.58 -0.10
N ASN A 309 3.79 -12.49 0.44
CA ASN A 309 2.35 -12.33 0.64
C ASN A 309 1.66 -11.97 -0.70
N SER A 310 0.35 -12.19 -0.79
CA SER A 310 -0.43 -11.93 -2.00
C SER A 310 -0.39 -10.46 -2.44
N TYR A 311 -0.27 -9.53 -1.49
CA TYR A 311 -0.15 -8.10 -1.78
C TYR A 311 1.11 -7.74 -2.59
N ASN A 312 2.27 -8.31 -2.25
CA ASN A 312 3.49 -8.07 -3.01
C ASN A 312 3.45 -8.70 -4.40
N LEU A 313 2.78 -9.85 -4.54
CA LEU A 313 2.54 -10.45 -5.85
C LEU A 313 1.63 -9.55 -6.71
N ASP A 314 0.56 -9.02 -6.14
CA ASP A 314 -0.32 -8.06 -6.83
C ASP A 314 0.46 -6.83 -7.33
N LYS A 315 1.31 -6.26 -6.47
CA LYS A 315 2.19 -5.14 -6.87
C LYS A 315 3.10 -5.51 -8.05
N ALA A 316 3.64 -6.71 -8.07
CA ALA A 316 4.50 -7.16 -9.16
C ALA A 316 3.73 -7.32 -10.48
N ILE A 317 2.51 -7.85 -10.42
CA ILE A 317 1.59 -7.95 -11.56
C ILE A 317 1.21 -6.55 -12.07
N GLU A 318 0.85 -5.64 -11.18
CA GLU A 318 0.48 -4.26 -11.51
C GLU A 318 1.66 -3.49 -12.11
N LYS A 319 2.87 -3.70 -11.61
CA LYS A 319 4.10 -3.10 -12.15
C LYS A 319 4.30 -3.48 -13.61
N GLY A 320 3.93 -4.71 -14.00
CA GLY A 320 4.02 -5.21 -15.37
C GLY A 320 5.46 -5.46 -15.84
N ASP A 321 6.42 -5.51 -14.92
CA ASP A 321 7.79 -5.90 -15.23
C ASP A 321 7.94 -7.41 -15.06
N LEU A 322 8.12 -8.11 -16.18
CA LEU A 322 8.20 -9.57 -16.21
C LEU A 322 9.39 -10.12 -15.42
N ALA A 323 10.53 -9.43 -15.39
CA ALA A 323 11.72 -9.89 -14.66
C ALA A 323 11.49 -9.82 -13.15
N ILE A 324 10.86 -8.73 -12.69
CA ILE A 324 10.45 -8.57 -11.29
C ILE A 324 9.42 -9.62 -10.90
N LEU A 325 8.39 -9.82 -11.73
CA LEU A 325 7.37 -10.81 -11.46
C LEU A 325 7.95 -12.22 -11.35
N LYS A 326 8.85 -12.62 -12.26
CA LYS A 326 9.52 -13.92 -12.20
C LYS A 326 10.33 -14.08 -10.92
N ALA A 327 11.11 -13.06 -10.54
CA ALA A 327 11.86 -13.10 -9.28
C ALA A 327 10.94 -13.28 -8.06
N VAL A 328 9.80 -12.58 -8.03
CA VAL A 328 8.79 -12.70 -6.97
C VAL A 328 8.15 -14.09 -6.95
N LEU A 329 7.78 -14.63 -8.11
CA LEU A 329 7.17 -15.96 -8.24
C LEU A 329 8.15 -17.08 -7.84
N GLU A 330 9.42 -17.01 -8.24
CA GLU A 330 10.45 -17.98 -7.86
C GLU A 330 10.65 -18.09 -6.34
N HIS A 331 10.43 -17.00 -5.62
CA HIS A 331 10.53 -16.95 -4.15
C HIS A 331 9.16 -17.10 -3.47
N SER A 332 8.07 -17.19 -4.22
CA SER A 332 6.73 -17.40 -3.67
C SER A 332 6.52 -18.88 -3.37
N THR A 333 6.42 -19.21 -2.09
CA THR A 333 5.87 -20.51 -1.64
C THR A 333 4.37 -20.42 -1.38
N THR A 334 3.79 -19.24 -1.58
CA THR A 334 2.38 -18.97 -1.32
C THR A 334 1.52 -19.42 -2.51
N LYS A 335 0.29 -19.82 -2.22
CA LYS A 335 -0.68 -20.11 -3.28
C LYS A 335 -0.98 -18.83 -4.04
N ILE A 336 -1.04 -18.91 -5.36
CA ILE A 336 -1.64 -17.85 -6.16
C ILE A 336 -3.13 -17.85 -5.84
N GLU A 337 -3.61 -16.77 -5.23
CA GLU A 337 -5.01 -16.60 -4.87
C GLU A 337 -5.82 -16.20 -6.10
N LEU A 338 -7.13 -16.48 -6.08
CA LEU A 338 -8.07 -16.16 -7.16
C LEU A 338 -7.94 -14.70 -7.62
N TYR A 339 -7.80 -13.78 -6.65
CA TYR A 339 -7.66 -12.35 -6.91
C TYR A 339 -6.35 -11.98 -7.64
N ASN A 340 -5.25 -12.69 -7.39
CA ASN A 340 -3.98 -12.43 -8.07
C ASN A 340 -4.10 -12.77 -9.56
N LEU A 341 -4.75 -13.89 -9.88
CA LEU A 341 -4.98 -14.30 -11.27
C LEU A 341 -5.93 -13.34 -11.99
N ASP A 342 -7.00 -12.90 -11.32
CA ASP A 342 -7.91 -11.90 -11.88
C ASP A 342 -7.19 -10.59 -12.22
N LYS A 343 -6.30 -10.10 -11.34
CA LYS A 343 -5.47 -8.93 -11.65
C LYS A 343 -4.60 -9.13 -12.89
N ALA A 344 -4.00 -10.31 -13.06
CA ALA A 344 -3.19 -10.61 -14.22
C ALA A 344 -4.03 -10.62 -15.52
N ILE A 345 -5.25 -11.17 -15.46
CA ILE A 345 -6.22 -11.13 -16.57
C ILE A 345 -6.63 -9.68 -16.87
N GLU A 346 -6.96 -8.90 -15.85
CA GLU A 346 -7.36 -7.50 -15.98
C GLU A 346 -6.24 -6.63 -16.55
N LYS A 347 -4.99 -6.88 -16.16
CA LYS A 347 -3.80 -6.22 -16.72
C LYS A 347 -3.72 -6.38 -18.23
N GLY A 348 -4.14 -7.54 -18.76
CA GLY A 348 -4.17 -7.83 -20.20
C GLY A 348 -2.79 -8.00 -20.84
N ASP A 349 -1.73 -8.12 -20.03
CA ASP A 349 -0.40 -8.45 -20.53
C ASP A 349 -0.23 -9.96 -20.56
N LEU A 350 -0.16 -10.52 -21.77
CA LEU A 350 -0.07 -11.96 -21.99
C LEU A 350 1.18 -12.59 -21.37
N ALA A 351 2.32 -11.89 -21.36
CA ALA A 351 3.56 -12.43 -20.81
C ALA A 351 3.50 -12.50 -19.28
N ILE A 352 2.92 -11.48 -18.65
CA ILE A 352 2.63 -11.46 -17.21
C ILE A 352 1.66 -12.57 -16.84
N LEU A 353 0.55 -12.70 -17.57
CA LEU A 353 -0.43 -13.75 -17.33
C LEU A 353 0.18 -15.15 -17.45
N LYS A 354 0.95 -15.41 -18.50
CA LYS A 354 1.63 -16.71 -18.67
C LYS A 354 2.57 -17.04 -17.51
N ALA A 355 3.36 -16.05 -17.05
CA ALA A 355 4.22 -16.26 -15.89
C ALA A 355 3.44 -16.65 -14.63
N VAL A 356 2.27 -16.04 -14.40
CA VAL A 356 1.38 -16.42 -13.28
C VAL A 356 0.78 -17.83 -13.51
N LEU A 357 0.29 -18.13 -14.71
CA LEU A 357 -0.32 -19.44 -15.04
C LEU A 357 0.68 -20.60 -14.94
N GLU A 358 1.94 -20.38 -15.30
CA GLU A 358 3.02 -21.38 -15.23
C GLU A 358 3.47 -21.67 -13.79
N HIS A 359 3.08 -20.83 -12.82
CA HIS A 359 3.43 -21.06 -11.42
C HIS A 359 2.67 -22.28 -10.86
N SER A 360 3.42 -23.20 -10.23
CA SER A 360 2.91 -24.51 -9.79
C SER A 360 1.72 -24.47 -8.81
N THR A 361 1.52 -23.35 -8.12
CA THR A 361 0.41 -23.19 -7.15
C THR A 361 -0.82 -22.53 -7.74
N THR A 362 -0.79 -22.17 -9.02
CA THR A 362 -1.92 -21.52 -9.71
C THR A 362 -3.07 -22.49 -9.90
N LYS A 363 -4.25 -22.05 -9.49
CA LYS A 363 -5.51 -22.74 -9.74
C LYS A 363 -6.44 -21.78 -10.45
N ILE A 364 -6.97 -22.24 -11.58
CA ILE A 364 -7.96 -21.50 -12.35
C ILE A 364 -9.33 -21.95 -11.85
N GLU A 365 -10.14 -21.02 -11.38
CA GLU A 365 -11.52 -21.28 -10.96
C GLU A 365 -12.51 -20.71 -12.00
N LEU A 366 -13.79 -21.08 -11.89
CA LEU A 366 -14.84 -20.65 -12.82
C LEU A 366 -14.93 -19.13 -12.95
N TYR A 367 -14.73 -18.41 -11.85
CA TYR A 367 -14.75 -16.96 -11.84
C TYR A 367 -13.60 -16.36 -12.67
N ASN A 368 -12.42 -16.99 -12.70
CA ASN A 368 -11.31 -16.51 -13.53
C ASN A 368 -11.62 -16.68 -15.02
N LEU A 369 -12.31 -17.77 -15.40
CA LEU A 369 -12.79 -17.98 -16.77
C LEU A 369 -13.80 -16.90 -17.17
N ASP A 370 -14.76 -16.60 -16.29
CA ASP A 370 -15.70 -15.50 -16.50
C ASP A 370 -14.97 -14.18 -16.70
N LYS A 371 -13.96 -13.90 -15.88
CA LYS A 371 -13.16 -12.68 -15.97
C LYS A 371 -12.42 -12.57 -17.31
N ALA A 372 -11.85 -13.68 -17.79
CA ALA A 372 -11.18 -13.73 -19.09
C ALA A 372 -12.15 -13.53 -20.27
N ILE A 373 -13.37 -14.09 -20.18
CA ILE A 373 -14.44 -13.87 -21.16
C ILE A 373 -14.88 -12.40 -21.17
N GLU A 374 -15.11 -11.82 -19.98
CA GLU A 374 -15.48 -10.41 -19.83
C GLU A 374 -14.43 -9.46 -20.40
N LYS A 375 -13.14 -9.76 -20.16
CA LYS A 375 -12.00 -9.00 -20.69
C LYS A 375 -12.06 -8.89 -22.21
N GLY A 376 -12.56 -9.92 -22.90
CA GLY A 376 -12.76 -9.94 -24.35
C GLY A 376 -11.48 -9.98 -25.16
N ASP A 377 -10.34 -10.31 -24.53
CA ASP A 377 -9.08 -10.52 -25.22
C ASP A 377 -8.90 -12.01 -25.51
N LEU A 378 -8.91 -12.38 -26.80
CA LEU A 378 -8.81 -13.76 -27.25
C LEU A 378 -7.51 -14.43 -26.83
N ALA A 379 -6.39 -13.71 -26.82
CA ALA A 379 -5.09 -14.28 -26.47
C ALA A 379 -5.03 -14.59 -24.97
N ILE A 380 -5.58 -13.70 -24.14
CA ILE A 380 -5.75 -13.91 -22.70
C ILE A 380 -6.67 -15.11 -22.42
N LEU A 381 -7.85 -15.14 -23.05
CA LEU A 381 -8.79 -16.26 -22.87
C LEU A 381 -8.17 -17.60 -23.26
N LYS A 382 -7.49 -17.67 -24.40
CA LYS A 382 -6.80 -18.90 -24.83
C LYS A 382 -5.74 -19.33 -23.83
N ALA A 383 -4.92 -18.41 -23.32
CA ALA A 383 -3.91 -18.74 -22.33
C ALA A 383 -4.54 -19.32 -21.05
N VAL A 384 -5.65 -18.75 -20.57
CA VAL A 384 -6.39 -19.26 -19.41
C VAL A 384 -6.98 -20.65 -19.72
N LEU A 385 -7.61 -20.85 -20.87
CA LEU A 385 -8.21 -22.14 -21.26
C LEU A 385 -7.15 -23.25 -21.39
N GLU A 386 -6.00 -22.95 -22.00
CA GLU A 386 -4.89 -23.90 -22.17
C GLU A 386 -4.29 -24.39 -20.85
N HIS A 387 -4.36 -23.58 -19.80
CA HIS A 387 -3.86 -23.92 -18.46
C HIS A 387 -4.98 -24.33 -17.49
N SER A 388 -6.24 -24.33 -17.95
CA SER A 388 -7.38 -24.68 -17.11
C SER A 388 -7.61 -26.19 -17.09
N THR A 389 -7.76 -26.73 -15.89
CA THR A 389 -8.40 -28.04 -15.68
C THR A 389 -9.85 -27.90 -15.22
N THR A 390 -10.29 -26.67 -14.98
CA THR A 390 -11.66 -26.34 -14.60
C THR A 390 -12.55 -26.43 -15.83
N LYS A 391 -13.61 -27.22 -15.72
CA LYS A 391 -14.60 -27.38 -16.78
C LYS A 391 -15.36 -26.07 -16.99
N ILE A 392 -15.55 -25.70 -18.24
CA ILE A 392 -16.47 -24.61 -18.61
C ILE A 392 -17.87 -25.02 -18.16
N GLU A 393 -18.57 -24.13 -17.45
CA GLU A 393 -19.95 -24.29 -17.04
C GLU A 393 -20.93 -23.54 -17.95
N LEU A 394 -22.22 -23.91 -17.87
CA LEU A 394 -23.28 -23.30 -18.67
C LEU A 394 -23.32 -21.77 -18.49
N TYR A 395 -22.99 -21.28 -17.29
CA TYR A 395 -22.90 -19.86 -16.99
C TYR A 395 -21.80 -19.17 -17.83
N ASN A 396 -20.61 -19.75 -17.92
CA ASN A 396 -19.51 -19.20 -18.73
C ASN A 396 -19.89 -19.15 -20.22
N LEU A 397 -20.54 -20.21 -20.73
CA LEU A 397 -21.02 -20.26 -22.11
C LEU A 397 -22.06 -19.16 -22.38
N ASN A 398 -23.06 -19.01 -21.49
CA ASN A 398 -24.05 -17.95 -21.60
C ASN A 398 -23.40 -16.57 -21.61
N LYS A 399 -22.39 -16.36 -20.76
CA LYS A 399 -21.64 -15.09 -20.70
C LYS A 399 -20.88 -14.79 -21.99
N ALA A 400 -20.27 -15.81 -22.62
CA ALA A 400 -19.60 -15.67 -23.90
C ALA A 400 -20.60 -15.37 -25.03
N ILE A 401 -21.80 -15.94 -24.99
CA ILE A 401 -22.90 -15.62 -25.90
C ILE A 401 -23.32 -14.17 -25.71
N GLU A 402 -23.64 -13.76 -24.47
CA GLU A 402 -24.09 -12.40 -24.13
C GLU A 402 -23.05 -11.33 -24.48
N LYS A 403 -21.75 -11.65 -24.43
CA LYS A 403 -20.67 -10.78 -24.87
C LYS A 403 -20.78 -10.42 -26.36
N GLY A 404 -21.35 -11.30 -27.17
CA GLY A 404 -21.58 -11.08 -28.60
C GLY A 404 -20.31 -11.10 -29.46
N ASP A 405 -19.16 -11.47 -28.90
CA ASP A 405 -17.89 -11.57 -29.63
C ASP A 405 -17.73 -13.00 -30.18
N LEU A 406 -17.75 -13.10 -31.51
CA LEU A 406 -17.69 -14.38 -32.23
C LEU A 406 -16.40 -15.15 -31.94
N ALA A 407 -15.26 -14.48 -31.81
CA ALA A 407 -13.97 -15.14 -31.61
C ALA A 407 -13.86 -15.70 -30.19
N ILE A 408 -14.34 -14.95 -29.20
CA ILE A 408 -14.43 -15.39 -27.81
C ILE A 408 -15.38 -16.57 -27.68
N LEU A 409 -16.59 -16.46 -28.23
CA LEU A 409 -17.58 -17.53 -28.20
C LEU A 409 -17.04 -18.82 -28.85
N LYS A 410 -16.38 -18.70 -30.00
CA LYS A 410 -15.76 -19.84 -30.67
C LYS A 410 -14.70 -20.51 -29.79
N ALA A 411 -13.83 -19.73 -29.13
CA ALA A 411 -12.81 -20.29 -28.23
C ALA A 411 -13.42 -21.04 -27.04
N VAL A 412 -14.50 -20.51 -26.45
CA VAL A 412 -15.25 -21.17 -25.37
C VAL A 412 -15.92 -22.46 -25.87
N LEU A 413 -16.57 -22.43 -27.03
CA LEU A 413 -17.23 -23.61 -27.62
C LEU A 413 -16.24 -24.71 -28.06
N GLU A 414 -15.00 -24.36 -28.41
CA GLU A 414 -13.95 -25.34 -28.72
C GLU A 414 -13.42 -26.07 -27.47
N HIS A 415 -13.57 -25.48 -26.29
CA HIS A 415 -13.07 -26.03 -25.02
C HIS A 415 -14.20 -26.53 -24.11
N THR A 416 -15.47 -26.30 -24.47
CA THR A 416 -16.61 -26.74 -23.66
C THR A 416 -16.88 -28.23 -23.87
N THR A 417 -17.19 -28.93 -22.79
CA THR A 417 -17.77 -30.28 -22.84
C THR A 417 -19.28 -30.26 -22.62
N ILE A 418 -19.87 -29.07 -22.46
CA ILE A 418 -21.29 -28.89 -22.18
C ILE A 418 -22.06 -28.87 -23.49
N GLU A 419 -23.17 -29.59 -23.48
CA GLU A 419 -24.14 -29.59 -24.56
C GLU A 419 -24.77 -28.22 -24.75
N VAL A 420 -24.74 -27.73 -25.99
CA VAL A 420 -25.48 -26.53 -26.35
C VAL A 420 -26.97 -26.89 -26.37
N SER A 421 -27.78 -26.10 -25.67
CA SER A 421 -29.22 -26.32 -25.51
C SER A 421 -30.04 -25.24 -26.22
N SER A 422 -31.36 -25.45 -26.28
CA SER A 422 -32.30 -24.45 -26.82
C SER A 422 -32.28 -23.13 -26.04
N TYR A 423 -31.95 -23.17 -24.74
CA TYR A 423 -31.76 -21.96 -23.93
C TYR A 423 -30.59 -21.10 -24.43
N ASN A 424 -29.50 -21.73 -24.87
CA ASN A 424 -28.35 -21.01 -25.43
C ASN A 424 -28.72 -20.32 -26.76
N ILE A 425 -29.59 -20.92 -27.58
CA ILE A 425 -30.11 -20.29 -28.79
C ILE A 425 -30.93 -19.05 -28.44
N TYR A 426 -31.85 -19.16 -27.48
CA TYR A 426 -32.64 -18.03 -26.98
C TYR A 426 -31.72 -16.89 -26.51
N LYS A 427 -30.68 -17.21 -25.72
CA LYS A 427 -29.66 -16.26 -25.29
C LYS A 427 -28.91 -15.60 -26.44
N ALA A 428 -28.57 -16.36 -27.48
CA ALA A 428 -27.92 -15.82 -28.67
C ALA A 428 -28.85 -14.86 -29.44
N GLU A 429 -30.15 -15.16 -29.51
CA GLU A 429 -31.13 -14.30 -30.17
C GLU A 429 -31.32 -12.96 -29.44
N GLU A 430 -31.18 -12.92 -28.10
CA GLU A 430 -31.14 -11.68 -27.30
C GLU A 430 -29.96 -10.76 -27.66
N THR A 431 -28.87 -11.28 -28.22
CA THR A 431 -27.71 -10.46 -28.63
C THR A 431 -27.95 -9.67 -29.92
N HIS A 432 -28.95 -10.08 -30.71
CA HIS A 432 -29.19 -9.59 -32.07
C HIS A 432 -27.98 -9.68 -33.02
N ASN A 433 -26.98 -10.51 -32.70
CA ASN A 433 -25.82 -10.76 -33.53
C ASN A 433 -26.02 -12.06 -34.34
N LEU A 434 -26.25 -11.91 -35.65
CA LEU A 434 -26.51 -13.04 -36.56
C LEU A 434 -25.37 -14.07 -36.57
N ASP A 435 -24.11 -13.63 -36.54
CA ASP A 435 -22.96 -14.54 -36.57
C ASP A 435 -22.91 -15.42 -35.31
N VAL A 436 -23.24 -14.83 -34.15
CA VAL A 436 -23.34 -15.55 -32.86
C VAL A 436 -24.50 -16.54 -32.87
N ILE A 437 -25.67 -16.12 -33.35
CA ILE A 437 -26.85 -16.98 -33.48
C ILE A 437 -26.57 -18.19 -34.38
N GLU A 438 -25.95 -17.95 -35.54
CA GLU A 438 -25.58 -19.02 -36.48
C GLU A 438 -24.55 -19.98 -35.88
N LEU A 439 -23.55 -19.46 -35.17
CA LEU A 439 -22.54 -20.29 -34.50
C LEU A 439 -23.17 -21.18 -33.42
N VAL A 440 -24.03 -20.63 -32.55
CA VAL A 440 -24.70 -21.41 -31.51
C VAL A 440 -25.62 -22.48 -32.11
N LYS A 441 -26.41 -22.13 -33.15
CA LYS A 441 -27.27 -23.10 -33.86
C LYS A 441 -26.47 -24.24 -34.50
N LYS A 442 -25.28 -23.93 -35.05
CA LYS A 442 -24.38 -24.95 -35.61
C LYS A 442 -23.95 -25.97 -34.55
N TYR A 443 -23.53 -25.51 -33.37
CA TYR A 443 -23.11 -26.42 -32.30
C TYR A 443 -24.28 -27.19 -31.69
N TYR A 444 -25.45 -26.55 -31.53
CA TYR A 444 -26.69 -27.22 -31.10
C TYR A 444 -27.06 -28.41 -32.02
N ASN A 445 -27.05 -28.20 -33.35
CA ASN A 445 -27.36 -29.26 -34.30
C ASN A 445 -26.33 -30.40 -34.27
N SER A 446 -25.06 -30.08 -34.02
CA SER A 446 -24.01 -31.09 -33.83
C SER A 446 -24.32 -31.97 -32.62
N THR A 447 -24.72 -31.37 -31.49
CA THR A 447 -25.10 -32.10 -30.26
C THR A 447 -26.26 -33.07 -30.49
N ILE A 448 -27.32 -32.63 -31.17
CA ILE A 448 -28.47 -33.50 -31.51
C ILE A 448 -28.05 -34.69 -32.39
N ASN A 449 -27.23 -34.45 -33.40
CA ASN A 449 -26.78 -35.49 -34.31
C ASN A 449 -25.93 -36.56 -33.61
N THR A 450 -25.10 -36.17 -32.63
CA THR A 450 -24.37 -37.13 -31.78
C THR A 450 -25.32 -38.00 -30.94
N ILE A 451 -26.28 -37.39 -30.23
CA ILE A 451 -27.23 -38.12 -29.37
C ILE A 451 -28.07 -39.12 -30.19
N THR A 452 -28.62 -38.68 -31.31
CA THR A 452 -29.44 -39.53 -32.20
C THR A 452 -28.62 -40.64 -32.88
N SER A 453 -27.30 -40.49 -33.01
CA SER A 453 -26.42 -41.55 -33.52
C SER A 453 -26.07 -42.60 -32.45
N GLU A 454 -25.93 -42.22 -31.19
CA GLU A 454 -25.64 -43.14 -30.08
C GLU A 454 -26.87 -43.98 -29.71
N GLU A 455 -28.08 -43.39 -29.68
CA GLU A 455 -29.32 -44.14 -29.39
C GLU A 455 -29.62 -45.23 -30.45
N ASN A 456 -29.23 -45.02 -31.71
CA ASN A 456 -29.40 -46.01 -32.79
C ASN A 456 -28.42 -47.21 -32.71
N THR A 457 -27.44 -47.20 -31.80
CA THR A 457 -26.46 -48.31 -31.64
C THR A 457 -26.80 -49.29 -30.51
N ILE A 458 -27.78 -48.99 -29.66
CA ILE A 458 -28.07 -49.79 -28.45
C ILE A 458 -29.13 -50.89 -28.69
N ASP A 459 -29.80 -50.94 -29.85
CA ASP A 459 -30.96 -51.83 -30.08
C ASP A 459 -30.73 -53.00 -31.07
N THR A 460 -29.61 -53.74 -30.98
CA THR A 460 -29.43 -54.97 -31.80
C THR A 460 -28.83 -56.20 -31.08
N THR A 461 -28.65 -56.20 -29.75
CA THR A 461 -28.04 -57.36 -29.04
C THR A 461 -28.89 -57.97 -27.92
N LEU A 462 -30.22 -58.05 -28.08
CA LEU A 462 -31.06 -58.88 -27.22
C LEU A 462 -31.43 -60.19 -27.95
N THR A 463 -30.52 -61.16 -27.84
CA THR A 463 -30.77 -62.56 -28.20
C THR A 463 -31.86 -63.16 -27.32
N VAL A 464 -32.86 -63.71 -27.99
CA VAL A 464 -33.92 -64.59 -27.50
C VAL A 464 -33.33 -65.70 -26.61
N VAL A 465 -33.87 -65.84 -25.39
CA VAL A 465 -33.74 -67.07 -24.59
C VAL A 465 -35.14 -67.63 -24.35
N GLU A 466 -35.26 -68.91 -24.67
CA GLU A 466 -36.46 -69.73 -24.75
C GLU A 466 -37.25 -69.89 -23.44
N GLU A 467 -38.49 -70.32 -23.67
CA GLU A 467 -39.59 -70.60 -22.75
C GLU A 467 -39.25 -71.54 -21.57
N VAL A 468 -39.92 -71.30 -20.42
CA VAL A 468 -40.05 -72.26 -19.31
C VAL A 468 -41.54 -72.52 -19.09
N PRO A 469 -42.01 -73.79 -19.02
CA PRO A 469 -43.43 -74.09 -18.89
C PRO A 469 -43.93 -74.03 -17.44
N VAL A 470 -45.23 -73.80 -17.33
CA VAL A 470 -46.04 -73.66 -16.10
C VAL A 470 -46.54 -75.02 -15.60
N LEU A 471 -46.91 -75.04 -14.31
CA LEU A 471 -47.84 -75.94 -13.56
C LEU A 471 -47.12 -76.85 -12.54
N GLY A 472 -47.56 -76.97 -11.28
CA GLY A 472 -48.83 -76.58 -10.68
C GLY A 472 -48.85 -76.79 -9.15
N GLU A 473 -50.06 -76.64 -8.63
CA GLU A 473 -50.50 -76.52 -7.24
C GLU A 473 -50.18 -77.69 -6.30
N GLY A 474 -50.15 -77.40 -4.99
CA GLY A 474 -51.03 -78.11 -4.05
C GLY A 474 -50.42 -79.09 -3.03
N THR A 475 -50.55 -78.67 -1.76
CA THR A 475 -50.96 -79.43 -0.55
C THR A 475 -50.01 -80.38 0.21
N GLU A 476 -49.89 -80.03 1.51
CA GLU A 476 -49.96 -80.85 2.74
C GLU A 476 -49.04 -82.07 2.98
N GLY A 477 -48.48 -82.12 4.20
CA GLY A 477 -48.45 -83.36 4.99
C GLY A 477 -47.14 -83.73 5.71
N VAL A 478 -47.15 -83.49 7.03
CA VAL A 478 -46.36 -84.09 8.14
C VAL A 478 -44.91 -83.65 8.33
#